data_AF-A0A2E7SQ11-F1
#
_entry.id   AF-A0A2E7SQ11-F1
#
_cell.length_a   1.000
_cell.length_b   1.000
_cell.length_c   1.000
_cell.angle_alpha   90.00
_cell.angle_beta   90.00
_cell.angle_gamma   90.00
#
_symmetry.space_group_name_H-M   'P 1'
#
loop_
_entity.id
_entity.type
_entity.pdbx_description
1 polymer ?
#
loop_
_entity_poly.entity_id
_entity_poly.type
_entity_poly.pdbx_seq_one_letter_code
_entity_poly.pdbx_strand_id
1 'polypeptide(L)'
;QIRTDEQNRLKRSAAMLTNMTPANAVVSLRQYTNVIECAKLLYFMQVAEQANIISELNQGTEADIKLAGNILREFKKIGKEITLPQAE
;
A
#
# COMPACT_ATOMS: atom_id res chain seq x y z
N GLN A 1 8.67 8.65 12.82
CA GLN A 1 9.70 7.63 12.52
C GLN A 1 9.08 6.25 12.75
N ILE A 2 9.11 5.36 11.74
CA ILE A 2 8.62 3.98 11.90
C ILE A 2 9.71 3.13 12.57
N ARG A 3 9.32 2.18 13.43
CA ARG A 3 10.30 1.26 14.04
C ARG A 3 10.84 0.29 12.98
N THR A 4 12.09 -0.13 13.11
CA THR A 4 12.75 -1.06 12.17
C THR A 4 11.96 -2.35 11.96
N ASP A 5 11.39 -2.92 13.02
CA ASP A 5 10.58 -4.14 12.92
C ASP A 5 9.29 -3.92 12.13
N GLU A 6 8.64 -2.76 12.31
CA GLU A 6 7.46 -2.38 11.54
C GLU A 6 7.82 -2.20 10.07
N GLN A 7 8.95 -1.54 9.77
CA GLN A 7 9.45 -1.39 8.41
C GLN A 7 9.72 -2.74 7.74
N ASN A 8 10.39 -3.66 8.44
CA ASN A 8 10.70 -5.00 7.92
C ASN A 8 9.43 -5.81 7.67
N ARG A 9 8.44 -5.72 8.56
CA ARG A 9 7.12 -6.34 8.36
C ARG A 9 6.44 -5.77 7.12
N LEU A 10 6.40 -4.45 6.98
CA LEU A 10 5.78 -3.77 5.85
C LEU A 10 6.46 -4.12 4.52
N LYS A 11 7.79 -4.15 4.47
CA LYS A 11 8.55 -4.56 3.29
C LYS A 11 8.23 -6.00 2.86
N ARG A 12 8.15 -6.94 3.82
CA ARG A 12 7.78 -8.33 3.53
C ARG A 12 6.35 -8.43 3.00
N SER A 13 5.40 -7.78 3.66
CA SER A 13 4.00 -7.78 3.22
C SER A 13 3.81 -7.10 1.86
N ALA A 14 4.54 -6.02 1.58
CA ALA A 14 4.55 -5.39 0.26
C ALA A 14 5.09 -6.34 -0.82
N ALA A 15 6.22 -7.02 -0.54
CA ALA A 15 6.76 -8.01 -1.46
C ALA A 15 5.80 -9.18 -1.70
N MET A 16 5.03 -9.62 -0.70
CA MET A 16 3.99 -10.64 -0.90
C MET A 16 2.92 -10.16 -1.88
N LEU A 17 2.42 -8.93 -1.73
CA LEU A 17 1.42 -8.34 -2.62
C LEU A 17 1.96 -8.13 -4.05
N THR A 18 3.22 -7.70 -4.20
CA THR A 18 3.89 -7.55 -5.51
C THR A 18 4.00 -8.87 -6.28
N ASN A 19 4.14 -9.99 -5.56
CA ASN A 19 4.21 -11.33 -6.17
C ASN A 19 2.84 -11.93 -6.53
N MET A 20 1.74 -11.21 -6.27
CA MET A 20 0.38 -11.62 -6.61
C MET A 20 -0.10 -10.94 -7.89
N THR A 21 -1.16 -11.48 -8.50
CA THR A 21 -1.91 -10.73 -9.51
C THR A 21 -2.57 -9.50 -8.86
N PRO A 22 -2.80 -8.39 -9.60
CA PRO A 22 -3.45 -7.20 -9.06
C PRO A 22 -4.79 -7.52 -8.38
N ALA A 23 -5.63 -8.36 -8.98
CA ALA A 23 -6.90 -8.80 -8.40
C ALA A 23 -6.74 -9.49 -7.04
N ASN A 24 -5.74 -10.38 -6.89
CA ASN A 24 -5.46 -11.04 -5.62
C ASN A 24 -4.90 -10.07 -4.58
N ALA A 25 -4.04 -9.15 -4.98
CA ALA A 25 -3.54 -8.10 -4.10
C ALA A 25 -4.69 -7.21 -3.57
N VAL A 26 -5.67 -6.90 -4.42
CA VAL A 26 -6.89 -6.18 -4.00
C VAL A 26 -7.70 -6.96 -2.98
N VAL A 27 -7.89 -8.27 -3.18
CA VAL A 27 -8.55 -9.13 -2.18
C VAL A 27 -7.84 -9.06 -0.83
N SER A 28 -6.51 -9.13 -0.82
CA SER A 28 -5.74 -8.96 0.41
C SER A 28 -5.89 -7.56 1.02
N LEU A 29 -5.87 -6.49 0.21
CA LEU A 29 -6.06 -5.11 0.70
C LEU A 29 -7.43 -4.89 1.34
N ARG A 30 -8.50 -5.53 0.84
CA ARG A 30 -9.84 -5.48 1.45
C ARG A 30 -9.88 -6.06 2.87
N GLN A 31 -8.97 -6.97 3.20
CA GLN A 31 -8.89 -7.56 4.54
C GLN A 31 -8.20 -6.65 5.55
N TYR A 32 -7.45 -5.64 5.09
CA TYR A 32 -6.87 -4.65 5.99
C TYR A 32 -7.96 -3.70 6.47
N THR A 33 -8.17 -3.66 7.79
CA THR A 33 -9.12 -2.75 8.44
C THR A 33 -8.60 -1.31 8.50
N ASN A 34 -7.31 -1.10 8.22
CA ASN A 34 -6.65 0.20 8.31
C ASN A 34 -6.08 0.66 6.96
N VAL A 35 -6.70 1.68 6.38
CA VAL A 35 -6.27 2.31 5.11
C VAL A 35 -4.84 2.86 5.19
N ILE A 36 -4.42 3.36 6.36
CA ILE A 36 -3.05 3.89 6.55
C ILE A 36 -2.04 2.76 6.35
N GLU A 37 -2.35 1.55 6.83
CA GLU A 37 -1.50 0.39 6.64
C GLU A 37 -1.41 -0.02 5.17
N CYS A 38 -2.53 -0.01 4.44
CA CYS A 38 -2.54 -0.22 2.99
C CYS A 38 -1.62 0.78 2.27
N ALA A 39 -1.72 2.06 2.61
CA ALA A 39 -0.90 3.10 2.00
C ALA A 39 0.59 2.97 2.37
N LYS A 40 0.92 2.53 3.60
CA LYS A 40 2.29 2.19 3.99
C LYS A 40 2.84 0.98 3.24
N LEU A 41 2.02 -0.03 2.93
CA LEU A 41 2.43 -1.19 2.13
C LEU A 41 2.78 -0.77 0.70
N LEU A 42 1.89 0.00 0.07
CA LEU A 42 2.10 0.51 -1.29
C LEU A 42 3.37 1.38 -1.36
N TYR A 43 3.74 2.08 -0.29
CA TYR A 43 4.93 2.92 -0.25
C TYR A 43 6.22 2.12 -0.48
N PHE A 44 6.26 0.84 -0.10
CA PHE A 44 7.42 -0.04 -0.31
C PHE A 44 7.41 -0.79 -1.65
N MET A 45 6.44 -0.54 -2.52
CA MET A 45 6.33 -1.14 -3.85
C MET A 45 6.88 -0.23 -4.94
N GLN A 46 7.16 -0.79 -6.12
CA GLN A 46 7.48 0.04 -7.30
C GLN A 46 6.24 0.79 -7.80
N VAL A 47 6.43 1.95 -8.43
CA VAL A 47 5.33 2.79 -8.93
C VAL A 47 4.41 2.04 -9.90
N ALA A 48 4.97 1.17 -10.76
CA ALA A 48 4.18 0.36 -11.68
C ALA A 48 3.26 -0.65 -10.96
N GLU A 49 3.73 -1.26 -9.88
CA GLU A 49 2.96 -2.21 -9.07
C GLU A 49 1.84 -1.50 -8.33
N GLN A 50 2.14 -0.34 -7.74
CA GLN A 50 1.15 0.53 -7.11
C GLN A 50 0.05 0.90 -8.11
N ALA A 51 0.43 1.33 -9.32
CA ALA A 51 -0.52 1.72 -10.36
C ALA A 51 -1.44 0.56 -10.77
N ASN A 52 -0.90 -0.65 -10.92
CA ASN A 52 -1.69 -1.83 -11.26
C ASN A 52 -2.74 -2.15 -10.18
N ILE A 53 -2.34 -2.14 -8.91
CA ILE A 53 -3.26 -2.42 -7.78
C ILE A 53 -4.34 -1.34 -7.67
N ILE A 54 -3.96 -0.06 -7.80
CA ILE A 54 -4.92 1.05 -7.74
C ILE A 54 -5.88 1.03 -8.94
N SER A 55 -5.40 0.67 -10.13
CA SER A 55 -6.23 0.51 -11.32
C SER A 55 -7.28 -0.60 -11.12
N GLU A 56 -6.87 -1.74 -10.56
CA GLU A 56 -7.76 -2.84 -10.25
C GLU A 56 -8.83 -2.44 -9.22
N LEU A 57 -8.45 -1.71 -8.15
CA LEU A 57 -9.41 -1.15 -7.19
C LEU A 57 -10.43 -0.22 -7.86
N ASN A 58 -9.98 0.62 -8.80
CA ASN A 58 -10.85 1.57 -9.51
C ASN A 58 -11.83 0.89 -10.48
N GLN A 59 -11.55 -0.34 -10.90
CA GLN A 59 -12.44 -1.14 -11.75
C GLN A 59 -13.37 -2.06 -10.94
N GLY A 60 -13.19 -2.11 -9.61
CA GLY A 60 -13.96 -2.94 -8.71
C GLY A 60 -15.31 -2.34 -8.30
N THR A 61 -15.76 -2.72 -7.10
CA THR A 61 -16.99 -2.23 -6.49
C THR A 61 -16.87 -0.78 -6.02
N GLU A 62 -17.98 -0.13 -5.67
CA GLU A 62 -17.95 1.21 -5.05
C GLU A 62 -17.08 1.25 -3.78
N ALA A 63 -17.09 0.17 -3.01
CA ALA A 63 -16.24 0.03 -1.82
C ALA A 63 -14.74 0.01 -2.19
N ASP A 64 -14.37 -0.61 -3.32
CA ASP A 64 -13.00 -0.66 -3.81
C ASP A 64 -12.53 0.70 -4.31
N ILE A 65 -13.37 1.40 -5.07
CA ILE A 65 -13.10 2.77 -5.53
C ILE A 65 -12.88 3.69 -4.33
N LYS A 66 -13.74 3.59 -3.31
CA LYS A 66 -13.60 4.35 -2.05
C LYS A 66 -12.31 3.99 -1.31
N LEU A 67 -11.95 2.71 -1.27
CA LEU A 67 -10.69 2.25 -0.69
C LEU A 67 -9.50 2.83 -1.44
N ALA A 68 -9.50 2.81 -2.78
CA ALA A 68 -8.45 3.39 -3.61
C ALA A 68 -8.28 4.89 -3.32
N GLY A 69 -9.38 5.65 -3.28
CA GLY A 69 -9.36 7.07 -2.97
C GLY A 69 -8.81 7.37 -1.56
N ASN A 70 -9.18 6.55 -0.57
CA ASN A 70 -8.67 6.67 0.79
C ASN A 70 -7.16 6.34 0.86
N ILE A 71 -6.72 5.26 0.21
CA ILE A 71 -5.30 4.88 0.13
C ILE A 71 -4.49 6.01 -0.49
N LEU A 72 -4.91 6.56 -1.63
CA LEU A 72 -4.20 7.67 -2.30
C LEU A 72 -4.12 8.93 -1.44
N ARG A 73 -5.16 9.22 -0.64
CA ARG A 73 -5.15 10.34 0.31
C ARG A 73 -4.10 10.14 1.40
N GLU A 74 -4.06 8.96 2.01
CA GLU A 74 -3.10 8.66 3.07
C GLU A 74 -1.67 8.53 2.52
N PHE A 75 -1.50 7.97 1.32
CA PHE A 75 -0.22 7.86 0.64
C PHE A 75 0.49 9.22 0.47
N LYS A 76 -0.28 10.26 0.10
CA LYS A 76 0.22 11.65 0.00
C LYS A 76 0.71 12.23 1.33
N LYS A 77 0.21 11.72 2.46
CA LYS A 77 0.64 12.12 3.81
C LYS A 77 1.83 11.29 4.28
N ILE A 78 1.83 9.99 4.00
CA ILE A 78 2.87 9.04 4.41
C ILE A 78 4.24 9.44 3.86
N GLY A 79 4.33 9.92 2.62
CA GLY A 79 5.59 10.44 2.07
C GLY A 79 6.20 11.60 2.88
N LYS A 80 5.40 12.28 3.71
CA LYS A 80 5.84 13.33 4.64
C LYS A 80 6.17 12.80 6.04
N GLU A 81 5.58 11.68 6.45
CA GLU A 81 5.70 11.09 7.79
C GLU A 81 6.77 10.00 7.89
N ILE A 82 7.02 9.26 6.80
CA ILE A 82 8.13 8.30 6.70
C ILE A 82 9.40 9.07 6.33
N THR A 83 10.06 9.64 7.33
CA THR A 83 11.50 9.90 7.26
C THR A 83 12.20 8.53 7.28
N LEU A 84 12.56 8.02 6.11
CA LEU A 84 13.53 6.92 6.02
C LEU A 84 14.85 7.45 6.61
N PRO A 85 15.52 6.70 7.51
CA PRO A 85 16.91 7.01 7.79
C PRO A 85 17.64 6.99 6.44
N GLN A 86 18.29 8.11 6.09
CA GLN A 86 19.24 8.07 4.99
C GLN A 86 20.26 6.99 5.35
N ALA A 87 20.47 6.04 4.44
CA ALA A 87 21.54 5.08 4.60
C ALA A 87 22.85 5.88 4.62
N GLU A 88 23.50 5.93 5.78
CA GLU A 88 24.90 6.33 5.93
C GLU A 88 25.82 5.27 5.30
#